data_AF-A0A7S4Q6L8-F1
#
_entry.id   AF-A0A7S4Q6L8-F1
#
_cell.length_a   1.000
_cell.length_b   1.000
_cell.length_c   1.000
_cell.angle_alpha   90.00
_cell.angle_beta   90.00
_cell.angle_gamma   90.00
#
_symmetry.space_group_name_H-M   'P 1'
#
loop_
_entity.id
_entity.type
_entity.pdbx_description
1 polymer ?
#
loop_
_entity_poly.entity_id
_entity_poly.type
_entity_poly.pdbx_seq_one_letter_code
_entity_poly.pdbx_strand_id
1 'polypeptide(L)'
;GILHWLWMGWATPWVVVWGSDSGAKDASIRANEMPATFPEDDCALCYQKMQHFWDEEIQSKGIEEASLFRTLVRFISYRNVLMLGLWNSLFDCACFLGPPIAVEWVTTYFRSLSEIQTEIPDMDRVSPTLLIMLVFTGLPLALLACNTIATMLGSRMAARIS
;
A
#
# COMPACT_ATOMS: atom_id res chain seq x y z
N GLY A 1 1.37 14.50 -7.16
CA GLY A 1 2.66 14.25 -6.46
C GLY A 1 2.55 13.07 -5.52
N ILE A 2 3.66 12.59 -4.92
CA ILE A 2 3.70 11.42 -4.03
C ILE A 2 2.76 11.57 -2.82
N LEU A 3 2.74 12.74 -2.17
CA LEU A 3 1.82 13.02 -1.06
C LEU A 3 0.34 12.95 -1.48
N HIS A 4 -0.01 13.55 -2.63
CA HIS A 4 -1.34 13.45 -3.20
C HIS A 4 -1.73 12.02 -3.57
N TRP A 5 -0.76 11.20 -3.95
CA TRP A 5 -0.98 9.78 -4.25
C TRP A 5 -1.19 8.97 -2.96
N LEU A 6 -0.35 9.20 -1.95
CA LEU A 6 -0.37 8.50 -0.66
C LEU A 6 -1.64 8.81 0.16
N TRP A 7 -2.12 10.05 0.09
CA TRP A 7 -3.38 10.47 0.72
C TRP A 7 -4.63 10.15 -0.10
N MET A 8 -4.48 9.40 -1.20
CA MET A 8 -5.56 9.14 -2.15
C MET A 8 -6.30 10.41 -2.62
N GLY A 9 -5.60 11.53 -2.75
CA GLY A 9 -6.20 12.80 -3.22
C GLY A 9 -6.83 12.68 -4.61
N TRP A 10 -6.39 11.69 -5.39
CA TRP A 10 -6.96 11.34 -6.69
C TRP A 10 -8.30 10.58 -6.57
N ALA A 11 -8.58 9.92 -5.44
CA ALA A 11 -9.83 9.22 -5.18
C ALA A 11 -10.91 10.16 -4.63
N THR A 12 -10.51 11.30 -4.03
CA THR A 12 -11.41 12.33 -3.48
C THR A 12 -12.51 12.79 -4.43
N PRO A 13 -12.26 13.14 -5.72
CA PRO A 13 -13.34 13.53 -6.63
C PRO A 13 -14.37 12.41 -6.86
N TRP A 14 -13.93 11.15 -6.89
CA TRP A 14 -14.80 9.99 -7.04
C TRP A 14 -15.66 9.76 -5.79
N VAL A 15 -15.06 9.90 -4.60
CA VAL A 15 -15.78 9.82 -3.32
C VAL A 15 -16.78 10.97 -3.18
N VAL A 16 -16.50 12.16 -3.71
CA VAL A 16 -17.45 13.28 -3.69
C VAL A 16 -18.62 13.07 -4.65
N VAL A 17 -18.35 12.55 -5.86
CA VAL A 17 -19.40 12.25 -6.85
C VAL A 17 -20.30 11.10 -6.39
N TRP A 18 -19.74 10.08 -5.73
CA TRP A 18 -20.47 8.87 -5.34
C TRP A 18 -20.88 8.80 -3.87
N GLY A 19 -20.32 9.65 -3.01
CA GLY A 19 -20.55 9.65 -1.56
C GLY A 19 -21.41 10.81 -1.03
N SER A 20 -21.93 11.68 -1.89
CA SER A 20 -22.87 12.73 -1.45
C SER A 20 -24.29 12.17 -1.27
N ASP A 21 -24.82 12.35 -0.06
CA ASP A 21 -26.07 11.76 0.45
C ASP A 21 -27.35 12.22 -0.29
N SER A 22 -27.25 13.23 -1.15
CA SER A 22 -28.35 13.67 -2.02
C SER A 22 -28.59 12.76 -3.23
N GLY A 23 -27.69 11.81 -3.53
CA GLY A 23 -27.80 10.89 -4.68
C GLY A 23 -27.43 9.44 -4.40
N ALA A 24 -27.08 9.06 -3.16
CA ALA A 24 -26.53 7.75 -2.81
C ALA A 24 -27.45 6.55 -3.12
N LYS A 25 -28.77 6.75 -3.26
CA LYS A 25 -29.73 5.70 -3.65
C LYS A 25 -29.84 5.47 -5.17
N ASP A 26 -29.39 6.45 -5.99
CA ASP A 26 -29.42 6.40 -7.45
C ASP A 26 -28.02 6.30 -8.08
N ALA A 27 -26.97 6.25 -7.27
CA ALA A 27 -25.58 6.07 -7.70
C ALA A 27 -25.31 4.61 -8.16
N SER A 28 -26.06 4.14 -9.16
CA SER A 28 -25.66 2.98 -9.95
C SER A 28 -24.48 3.40 -10.80
N ILE A 29 -23.28 2.96 -10.42
CA ILE A 29 -22.05 3.21 -11.18
C ILE A 29 -22.22 2.59 -12.55
N ARG A 30 -22.40 3.42 -13.58
CA ARG A 30 -22.52 2.96 -14.96
C ARG A 30 -21.14 2.76 -15.55
N ALA A 31 -20.96 1.71 -16.34
CA ALA A 31 -19.66 1.35 -16.92
C ALA A 31 -19.05 2.47 -17.80
N ASN A 32 -19.86 3.38 -18.33
CA ASN A 32 -19.44 4.54 -19.13
C ASN A 32 -18.93 5.73 -18.30
N GLU A 33 -19.14 5.72 -16.98
CA GLU A 33 -18.67 6.76 -16.06
C GLU A 33 -17.32 6.40 -15.42
N MET A 34 -16.85 5.17 -15.65
CA MET A 34 -15.52 4.76 -15.22
C MET A 34 -14.46 5.45 -16.10
N PRO A 35 -13.41 6.02 -15.48
CA PRO A 35 -12.32 6.61 -16.23
C PRO A 35 -11.64 5.52 -17.05
N ALA A 36 -11.19 5.87 -18.25
CA ALA A 36 -10.36 4.98 -19.05
C ALA A 36 -9.15 4.55 -18.22
N THR A 37 -8.90 3.23 -18.17
CA THR A 37 -7.72 2.66 -17.53
C THR A 37 -6.46 3.37 -18.04
N PHE A 38 -5.44 3.51 -17.19
CA PHE A 38 -4.17 4.10 -17.61
C PHE A 38 -3.72 3.44 -18.93
N PRO A 39 -3.20 4.22 -19.91
CA PRO A 39 -2.83 3.68 -21.22
C PRO A 39 -1.75 2.58 -21.14
N GLU A 40 -1.01 2.51 -20.03
CA GLU A 40 -0.04 1.46 -19.76
C GLU A 40 -0.65 0.13 -19.26
N ASP A 41 -1.90 0.17 -18.80
CA ASP A 41 -2.69 -0.97 -18.30
C ASP A 41 -3.74 -1.40 -19.35
N ASP A 42 -3.60 -0.96 -20.60
CA ASP A 42 -4.45 -1.43 -21.70
C ASP A 42 -4.19 -2.92 -21.97
N CYS A 43 -5.27 -3.71 -21.96
CA CYS A 43 -5.24 -5.16 -22.12
C CYS A 43 -4.54 -5.56 -23.43
N ALA A 44 -4.75 -4.80 -24.52
CA ALA A 44 -4.12 -5.08 -25.82
C ALA A 44 -2.59 -4.93 -25.76
N LEU A 45 -2.09 -3.89 -25.08
CA LEU A 45 -0.66 -3.66 -24.90
C LEU A 45 -0.02 -4.68 -23.94
N CYS A 46 -0.72 -5.03 -22.86
CA CYS A 46 -0.28 -6.07 -21.93
C CYS A 46 -0.20 -7.44 -22.61
N TYR A 47 -1.21 -7.79 -23.41
CA TYR A 47 -1.23 -9.03 -24.18
C TYR A 47 -0.05 -9.10 -25.17
N GLN A 48 0.18 -8.04 -25.96
CA GLN A 48 1.31 -8.01 -26.90
C GLN A 48 2.67 -8.18 -26.21
N LYS A 49 2.87 -7.51 -25.06
CA LYS A 49 4.10 -7.66 -24.27
C LYS A 49 4.25 -9.06 -23.69
N MET A 50 3.17 -9.64 -23.16
CA MET A 50 3.22 -10.99 -22.60
C MET A 50 3.46 -12.04 -23.69
N GLN A 51 2.80 -11.90 -24.84
CA GLN A 51 3.01 -12.75 -26.01
C GLN A 51 4.46 -12.68 -26.48
N HIS A 52 5.05 -11.49 -26.55
CA HIS A 52 6.46 -11.33 -26.91
C HIS A 52 7.41 -12.10 -25.96
N PHE A 53 7.21 -12.00 -24.65
CA PHE A 53 8.03 -12.75 -23.68
C PHE A 53 7.78 -14.27 -23.74
N TRP A 54 6.56 -14.68 -24.06
CA TRP A 54 6.20 -16.09 -24.22
C TRP A 54 6.88 -16.69 -25.46
N ASP A 55 6.84 -15.97 -26.58
CA ASP A 55 7.50 -16.38 -27.82
C ASP A 55 9.02 -16.44 -27.64
N GLU A 56 9.63 -15.49 -26.90
CA GLU A 56 11.05 -15.56 -26.52
C GLU A 56 11.37 -16.81 -25.69
N GLU A 57 10.51 -17.16 -24.71
CA GLU A 57 10.74 -18.31 -23.84
C GLU A 57 10.64 -19.62 -24.64
N ILE A 58 9.64 -19.75 -25.51
CA ILE A 58 9.49 -20.88 -26.44
C ILE A 58 10.69 -20.98 -27.38
N GLN A 59 11.15 -19.86 -27.95
CA GLN A 59 12.33 -19.87 -28.84
C GLN A 59 13.60 -20.31 -28.11
N SER A 60 13.76 -19.93 -26.84
CA SER A 60 14.98 -20.23 -26.08
C SER A 60 15.07 -21.67 -25.56
N LYS A 61 13.95 -22.31 -25.22
CA LYS A 61 13.92 -23.61 -24.53
C LYS A 61 13.09 -24.69 -25.22
N GLY A 62 12.29 -24.32 -26.23
CA GLY A 62 11.29 -25.21 -26.80
C GLY A 62 10.02 -25.29 -25.95
N ILE A 63 8.95 -25.78 -26.56
CA ILE A 63 7.60 -25.84 -25.97
C ILE A 63 7.55 -26.77 -24.75
N GLU A 64 8.36 -27.83 -24.73
CA GLU A 64 8.34 -28.85 -23.66
C GLU A 64 8.94 -28.34 -22.34
N GLU A 65 9.90 -27.41 -22.39
CA GLU A 65 10.55 -26.82 -21.20
C GLU A 65 10.12 -25.37 -20.94
N ALA A 66 9.19 -24.83 -21.74
CA ALA A 66 8.66 -23.49 -21.54
C ALA A 66 7.84 -23.42 -20.24
N SER A 67 8.16 -22.44 -19.39
CA SER A 67 7.49 -22.24 -18.11
C SER A 67 6.73 -20.93 -18.09
N LEU A 68 5.40 -21.03 -18.06
CA LEU A 68 4.50 -19.87 -18.00
C LEU A 68 4.74 -19.02 -16.74
N PHE A 69 5.12 -19.65 -15.62
CA PHE A 69 5.49 -18.95 -14.39
C PHE A 69 6.71 -18.04 -14.58
N ARG A 70 7.74 -18.52 -15.29
CA ARG A 70 8.95 -17.73 -15.53
C ARG A 70 8.68 -16.55 -16.46
N THR A 71 7.85 -16.76 -17.48
CA THR A 71 7.39 -15.70 -18.39
C THR A 71 6.59 -14.63 -17.63
N LEU A 72 5.68 -15.04 -16.74
CA LEU A 72 4.90 -14.12 -15.89
C LEU A 72 5.79 -13.29 -14.97
N VAL A 73 6.76 -13.92 -14.30
CA VAL A 73 7.70 -13.20 -13.41
C VAL A 73 8.55 -12.20 -14.21
N ARG A 74 8.95 -12.54 -15.43
CA ARG A 74 9.70 -11.64 -16.33
C ARG A 74 8.82 -10.48 -16.83
N PHE A 75 7.55 -10.74 -17.14
CA PHE A 75 6.56 -9.75 -17.55
C PHE A 75 6.26 -8.71 -16.45
N ILE A 76 6.06 -9.17 -15.21
CA ILE A 76 5.83 -8.29 -14.04
C ILE A 76 7.12 -7.55 -13.64
N SER A 77 8.28 -8.04 -14.09
CA SER A 77 9.64 -7.60 -13.74
C SER A 77 10.03 -7.97 -12.30
N TYR A 78 11.18 -8.64 -12.16
CA TYR A 78 11.74 -9.05 -10.86
C TYR A 78 11.86 -7.89 -9.86
N ARG A 79 12.11 -6.68 -10.36
CA ARG A 79 12.20 -5.48 -9.53
C ARG A 79 10.90 -5.17 -8.81
N ASN A 80 9.75 -5.32 -9.47
CA ASN A 80 8.45 -5.03 -8.88
C ASN A 80 8.07 -6.09 -7.84
N VAL A 81 8.33 -7.37 -8.16
CA VAL A 81 8.10 -8.49 -7.23
C VAL A 81 8.95 -8.34 -5.97
N LEU A 82 10.24 -8.00 -6.12
CA LEU A 82 11.13 -7.74 -4.99
C LEU A 82 10.70 -6.52 -4.19
N MET A 83 10.31 -5.43 -4.86
CA MET A 83 9.88 -4.21 -4.17
C MET A 83 8.60 -4.44 -3.38
N LEU A 84 7.65 -5.22 -3.91
CA LEU A 84 6.44 -5.64 -3.20
C LEU A 84 6.74 -6.55 -2.01
N GLY A 85 7.60 -7.56 -2.22
CA GLY A 85 8.01 -8.47 -1.15
C GLY A 85 8.72 -7.75 -0.02
N LEU A 86 9.66 -6.85 -0.35
CA LEU A 86 10.37 -6.02 0.63
C LEU A 86 9.42 -5.06 1.35
N TRP A 87 8.50 -4.43 0.63
CA TRP A 87 7.53 -3.51 1.24
C TRP A 87 6.59 -4.23 2.20
N ASN A 88 6.03 -5.37 1.80
CA ASN A 88 5.18 -6.18 2.66
C ASN A 88 5.95 -6.74 3.87
N SER A 89 7.17 -7.21 3.67
CA SER A 89 8.00 -7.71 4.78
C SER A 89 8.33 -6.60 5.77
N LEU A 90 8.70 -5.40 5.29
CA LEU A 90 8.98 -4.24 6.13
C LEU A 90 7.72 -3.80 6.90
N PHE A 91 6.57 -3.83 6.24
CA PHE A 91 5.27 -3.54 6.84
C PHE A 91 4.93 -4.55 7.95
N ASP A 92 5.06 -5.84 7.69
CA ASP A 92 4.79 -6.89 8.68
C ASP A 92 5.75 -6.77 9.86
N CYS A 93 7.04 -6.55 9.61
CA CYS A 93 8.01 -6.28 10.66
C CYS A 93 7.61 -5.07 11.52
N ALA A 94 7.17 -3.97 10.90
CA ALA A 94 6.70 -2.79 11.63
C ALA A 94 5.41 -3.07 12.41
N CYS A 95 4.49 -3.88 11.90
CA CYS A 95 3.27 -4.30 12.61
C CYS A 95 3.58 -5.13 13.85
N PHE A 96 4.53 -6.08 13.74
CA PHE A 96 4.83 -7.02 14.81
C PHE A 96 5.79 -6.43 15.86
N LEU A 97 6.80 -5.67 15.42
CA LEU A 97 7.81 -5.09 16.31
C LEU A 97 7.44 -3.69 16.81
N GLY A 98 6.65 -2.93 16.05
CA GLY A 98 6.25 -1.57 16.41
C GLY A 98 5.56 -1.48 17.78
N PRO A 99 4.47 -2.25 18.03
CA PRO A 99 3.77 -2.23 19.30
C PRO A 99 4.63 -2.58 20.53
N PRO A 100 5.41 -3.69 20.56
CA PRO A 100 6.23 -4.02 21.72
C PRO A 100 7.34 -2.98 21.96
N ILE A 101 8.00 -2.48 20.92
CA ILE A 101 9.02 -1.41 21.06
C ILE A 101 8.38 -0.14 21.62
N ALA A 102 7.20 0.24 21.12
CA ALA A 102 6.48 1.41 21.62
C ALA A 102 6.11 1.27 23.09
N VAL A 103 5.62 0.10 23.52
CA VAL A 103 5.28 -0.17 24.92
C VAL A 103 6.52 -0.17 25.80
N GLU A 104 7.63 -0.79 25.38
CA GLU A 104 8.89 -0.80 26.12
C GLU A 104 9.46 0.62 26.29
N TRP A 105 9.41 1.45 25.24
CA TRP A 105 9.80 2.85 25.31
C TRP A 105 8.95 3.64 26.29
N VAL A 106 7.62 3.50 26.21
CA VAL A 106 6.67 4.20 27.09
C VAL A 106 6.86 3.77 28.54
N THR A 107 7.02 2.49 28.81
CA THR A 107 7.21 1.96 30.17
C THR A 107 8.56 2.35 30.77
N THR A 108 9.63 2.33 29.99
CA THR A 108 10.96 2.80 30.42
C THR A 108 10.94 4.29 30.74
N TYR A 109 10.21 5.07 29.94
CA TYR A 109 10.00 6.49 30.19
C TYR A 109 9.16 6.75 31.45
N PHE A 110 8.07 6.02 31.68
CA PHE A 110 7.32 6.14 32.94
C PHE A 110 8.16 5.75 34.16
N ARG A 111 9.05 4.75 34.02
CA ARG A 111 9.98 4.36 35.07
C ARG A 111 10.97 5.49 35.39
N SER A 112 11.60 6.11 34.39
CA SER A 112 12.51 7.24 34.63
C SER A 112 11.79 8.46 35.22
N LEU A 113 10.53 8.68 34.84
CA LEU A 113 9.66 9.71 35.43
C LEU A 113 9.36 9.43 36.91
N SER A 114 9.17 8.16 37.28
CA SER A 114 8.85 7.75 38.66
C SER A 114 10.04 7.84 39.62
N GLU A 115 11.26 7.73 39.10
CA GLU A 115 12.50 7.88 39.87
C GLU A 115 12.83 9.35 40.14
N ILE A 116 12.39 10.26 39.27
CA ILE A 116 12.53 11.71 39.41
C ILE A 116 11.29 12.22 40.15
N GLN A 117 11.28 12.08 41.47
CA GLN A 117 10.18 12.47 42.37
C GLN A 117 10.07 14.01 42.54
N THR A 118 10.02 14.77 41.44
CA THR A 118 9.95 16.24 41.45
C THR A 118 8.81 16.72 40.55
N GLU A 119 8.07 17.72 41.03
CA GLU A 119 6.94 18.35 40.34
C GLU A 119 7.34 18.81 38.94
N ILE A 120 6.89 18.06 37.93
CA ILE A 120 7.20 18.33 36.52
C ILE A 120 6.30 19.48 36.04
N PRO A 121 6.86 20.57 35.48
CA PRO A 121 6.07 21.64 34.87
C PRO A 121 5.19 21.09 33.74
N ASP A 122 3.94 21.55 33.61
CA ASP A 122 2.99 21.00 32.65
C ASP A 122 3.46 21.01 31.19
N MET A 123 4.43 21.86 30.82
CA MET A 123 5.04 21.87 29.48
C MET A 123 5.86 20.61 29.15
N ASP A 124 6.48 19.96 30.14
CA ASP A 124 7.25 18.73 29.92
C ASP A 124 6.36 17.48 29.80
N ARG A 125 5.07 17.58 30.18
CA ARG A 125 4.07 16.51 29.98
C ARG A 125 3.47 16.48 28.59
N VAL A 126 3.52 17.59 27.84
CA VAL A 126 2.91 17.73 26.51
C VAL A 126 3.69 16.96 25.44
N SER A 127 5.02 17.01 25.50
CA SER A 127 5.89 16.26 24.59
C SER A 127 5.61 14.74 24.58
N PRO A 128 5.56 14.04 25.73
CA PRO A 128 5.32 12.59 25.76
C PRO A 128 3.87 12.20 25.43
N THR A 129 2.86 13.01 25.79
CA THR A 129 1.46 12.72 25.39
C THR A 129 1.25 12.88 23.90
N LEU A 130 1.89 13.89 23.27
CA LEU A 130 1.91 14.01 21.81
C LEU A 130 2.60 12.82 21.14
N LEU A 131 3.70 12.32 21.71
CA LEU A 131 4.43 11.18 21.15
C LEU A 131 3.62 9.89 21.25
N ILE A 132 2.93 9.66 22.38
CA ILE A 132 2.02 8.52 22.56
C ILE A 132 0.83 8.64 21.60
N MET A 133 0.20 9.82 21.49
CA MET A 133 -0.87 10.05 20.50
C MET A 133 -0.37 9.78 19.08
N LEU A 134 0.81 10.27 18.71
CA LEU A 134 1.36 10.11 17.36
C LEU A 134 1.72 8.66 17.06
N VAL A 135 2.26 7.91 18.02
CA VAL A 135 2.54 6.48 17.83
C VAL A 135 1.24 5.67 17.76
N PHE A 136 0.29 5.88 18.66
CA PHE A 136 -0.95 5.10 18.69
C PHE A 136 -1.98 5.50 17.62
N THR A 137 -1.92 6.71 17.07
CA THR A 137 -2.80 7.14 15.95
C THR A 137 -2.07 7.11 14.60
N GLY A 138 -0.79 7.49 14.56
CA GLY A 138 0.00 7.50 13.35
C GLY A 138 0.37 6.10 12.86
N LEU A 139 0.63 5.14 13.76
CA LEU A 139 0.91 3.76 13.37
C LEU A 139 -0.30 3.12 12.65
N PRO A 140 -1.53 3.10 13.19
CA PRO A 140 -2.67 2.53 12.47
C PRO A 140 -3.03 3.29 11.19
N LEU A 141 -2.82 4.61 11.12
CA LEU A 141 -3.01 5.38 9.89
C LEU A 141 -1.97 5.04 8.81
N ALA A 142 -0.70 4.92 9.19
CA ALA A 142 0.36 4.45 8.29
C ALA A 142 0.10 3.01 7.86
N LEU A 143 -0.43 2.17 8.76
CA LEU A 143 -0.77 0.79 8.44
C LEU A 143 -1.91 0.71 7.40
N LEU A 144 -2.93 1.54 7.57
CA LEU A 144 -4.04 1.67 6.63
C LEU A 144 -3.56 2.16 5.25
N ALA A 145 -2.68 3.16 5.22
CA ALA A 145 -2.08 3.68 3.99
C ALA A 145 -1.23 2.62 3.28
N CYS A 146 -0.43 1.85 4.01
CA CYS A 146 0.36 0.76 3.43
C CYS A 146 -0.51 -0.38 2.90
N ASN A 147 -1.55 -0.78 3.63
CA ASN A 147 -2.47 -1.83 3.19
C ASN A 147 -3.23 -1.42 1.91
N THR A 148 -3.64 -0.16 1.81
CA THR A 148 -4.31 0.34 0.62
C THR A 148 -3.38 0.43 -0.60
N ILE A 149 -2.11 0.81 -0.39
CA ILE A 149 -1.07 0.74 -1.42
C ILE A 149 -0.85 -0.70 -1.89
N ALA A 150 -0.73 -1.65 -0.97
CA ALA A 150 -0.55 -3.06 -1.28
C ALA A 150 -1.76 -3.63 -2.04
N THR A 151 -2.97 -3.28 -1.61
CA THR A 151 -4.22 -3.69 -2.26
C THR A 151 -4.33 -3.14 -3.68
N MET A 152 -3.93 -1.88 -3.92
CA MET A 152 -3.95 -1.30 -5.27
C MET A 152 -2.87 -1.84 -6.19
N LEU A 153 -1.66 -2.07 -5.68
CA LEU A 153 -0.62 -2.74 -6.46
C LEU A 153 -1.07 -4.16 -6.83
N GLY A 154 -1.70 -4.87 -5.87
CA GLY A 154 -2.34 -6.17 -6.09
C GLY A 154 -3.42 -6.11 -7.17
N SER A 155 -4.35 -5.16 -7.08
CA SER A 155 -5.44 -5.03 -8.05
C SER A 155 -4.94 -4.64 -9.44
N ARG A 156 -3.92 -3.79 -9.55
CA ARG A 156 -3.29 -3.46 -10.85
C ARG A 156 -2.57 -4.64 -11.47
N MET A 157 -1.92 -5.49 -10.67
CA MET A 157 -1.34 -6.73 -11.18
C MET A 157 -2.42 -7.72 -11.61
N ALA A 158 -3.50 -7.87 -10.85
CA ALA A 158 -4.62 -8.73 -11.20
C ALA A 158 -5.28 -8.30 -12.52
N ALA A 159 -5.50 -7.00 -12.71
CA ALA A 159 -6.06 -6.43 -13.94
C ALA A 159 -5.16 -6.62 -15.18
N ARG A 160 -3.85 -6.80 -15.00
CA ARG A 160 -2.91 -7.10 -16.10
C ARG A 160 -2.89 -8.59 -16.47
N ILE A 161 -3.42 -9.46 -15.63
CA ILE A 161 -3.41 -10.92 -15.79
C ILE A 161 -4.78 -11.44 -16.25
N SER A 162 -5.89 -10.75 -15.92
CA SER A 162 -7.25 -11.07 -16.37
C SER A 162 -7.51 -10.60 -17.80
#